data_AF-A0A4S8NPV8-F1
#
_entry.id   AF-A0A4S8NPV8-F1
#
_cell.length_a   1.000
_cell.length_b   1.000
_cell.length_c   1.000
_cell.angle_alpha   90.00
_cell.angle_beta   90.00
_cell.angle_gamma   90.00
#
_symmetry.space_group_name_H-M   'P 1'
#
loop_
_entity.id
_entity.type
_entity.pdbx_description
1 polymer ?
#
loop_
_entity_poly.entity_id
_entity_poly.type
_entity_poly.pdbx_seq_one_letter_code
_entity_poly.pdbx_strand_id
1 'polypeptide(L)'
;MTKRTGPGPRPSAGRPEGSTTDQRLLDSRGDGGWVHTDPWRVLKIQAEFVEGFNDLAEVGPAISVFGSARIGPAHPAYEMGVRLGKGLVDAGFAVITGGGPGAMEAANKGAMEAGGESIGLGIELPWEARLNDYVTFGLNFRYFFVRKTMFVKYSQGYVVLPGGLGTLDELFEAMTLSQTLKITQFPIVLMGVEHWSGLLDWMQGSMLEDARIKQSDIDMLTLTDDVDEAVALMVEARDRSARES
;
A
#
# COMPACT_ATOMS: atom_id res chain seq x y z
N MET A 1 -6.90 -37.57 1.84
CA MET A 1 -7.00 -38.99 1.46
C MET A 1 -7.84 -39.11 0.20
N THR A 2 -7.25 -39.56 -0.91
CA THR A 2 -7.99 -39.92 -2.12
C THR A 2 -7.54 -41.31 -2.53
N LYS A 3 -8.34 -42.33 -2.23
CA LYS A 3 -8.12 -43.69 -2.72
C LYS A 3 -8.56 -43.75 -4.18
N ARG A 4 -7.64 -44.14 -5.07
CA ARG A 4 -7.95 -44.52 -6.46
C ARG A 4 -8.14 -46.04 -6.53
N THR A 5 -9.20 -46.47 -7.22
CA THR A 5 -9.44 -47.86 -7.62
C THR A 5 -9.52 -47.92 -9.15
N GLY A 6 -8.72 -48.79 -9.78
CA GLY A 6 -8.66 -49.00 -11.24
C GLY A 6 -7.30 -48.68 -11.87
N PRO A 7 -6.95 -49.26 -13.05
CA PRO A 7 -5.67 -49.05 -13.70
C PRO A 7 -5.64 -47.66 -14.34
N GLY A 8 -5.28 -46.65 -13.55
CA GLY A 8 -4.94 -45.32 -14.06
C GLY A 8 -3.65 -45.35 -14.89
N PRO A 9 -3.36 -44.29 -15.66
CA PRO A 9 -2.17 -44.23 -16.51
C PRO A 9 -0.89 -44.55 -15.73
N ARG A 10 -0.03 -45.39 -16.32
CA ARG A 10 1.22 -45.85 -15.69
C ARG A 10 2.04 -44.62 -15.27
N PRO A 11 2.55 -44.56 -14.02
CA PRO A 11 3.43 -43.47 -13.59
C PRO A 11 4.62 -43.36 -14.54
N SER A 12 4.95 -42.14 -14.94
CA SER A 12 6.18 -41.85 -15.69
C SER A 12 7.39 -42.47 -15.00
N ALA A 13 8.30 -43.04 -15.79
CA ALA A 13 9.49 -43.74 -15.34
C ALA A 13 10.25 -42.95 -14.25
N GLY A 14 10.51 -43.59 -13.09
CA GLY A 14 11.36 -43.03 -12.04
C GLY A 14 10.85 -43.08 -10.60
N ARG A 15 9.76 -43.79 -10.28
CA ARG A 15 9.31 -43.94 -8.88
C ARG A 15 10.08 -45.09 -8.20
N PRO A 16 11.03 -44.86 -7.28
CA PRO A 16 11.71 -45.95 -6.58
C PRO A 16 10.71 -46.73 -5.72
N GLU A 17 10.62 -48.04 -5.97
CA GLU A 17 9.80 -48.95 -5.17
C GLU A 17 10.33 -49.02 -3.73
N GLY A 18 9.43 -49.08 -2.74
CA GLY A 18 9.81 -49.24 -1.33
C GLY A 18 10.00 -47.97 -0.50
N SER A 19 9.75 -46.76 -1.04
CA SER A 19 9.81 -45.50 -0.29
C SER A 19 8.47 -44.74 -0.29
N THR A 20 8.14 -44.12 0.85
CA THR A 20 7.00 -43.21 0.96
C THR A 20 7.29 -41.86 0.28
N THR A 21 6.25 -41.08 0.00
CA THR A 21 6.42 -39.72 -0.51
C THR A 21 7.10 -38.82 0.52
N ASP A 22 6.74 -38.97 1.81
CA ASP A 22 7.34 -38.19 2.89
C ASP A 22 8.83 -38.50 3.07
N GLN A 23 9.23 -39.77 3.01
CA GLN A 23 10.65 -40.15 3.04
C GLN A 23 11.44 -39.46 1.92
N ARG A 24 10.89 -39.41 0.70
CA ARG A 24 11.55 -38.71 -0.41
C ARG A 24 11.62 -37.19 -0.19
N LEU A 25 10.60 -36.57 0.39
CA LEU A 25 10.59 -35.14 0.67
C LEU A 25 11.55 -34.76 1.83
N LEU A 26 11.57 -35.57 2.89
CA LEU A 26 12.23 -35.24 4.15
C LEU A 26 13.70 -35.71 4.19
N ASP A 27 14.04 -36.83 3.55
CA ASP A 27 15.39 -37.40 3.60
C ASP A 27 16.31 -36.88 2.47
N SER A 28 15.74 -36.32 1.40
CA SER A 28 16.53 -35.78 0.28
C SER A 28 16.80 -34.28 0.45
N ARG A 29 18.06 -33.88 0.23
CA ARG A 29 18.47 -32.46 0.14
C ARG A 29 18.96 -32.22 -1.28
N GLY A 30 18.12 -31.61 -2.12
CA GLY A 30 18.51 -31.17 -3.47
C GLY A 30 19.54 -30.03 -3.45
N ASP A 31 19.99 -29.59 -4.63
CA ASP A 31 21.03 -28.55 -4.78
C ASP A 31 20.59 -27.13 -4.36
N GLY A 32 19.29 -26.91 -4.10
CA GLY A 32 18.71 -25.64 -3.68
C GLY A 32 18.61 -24.57 -4.78
N GLY A 33 19.15 -24.78 -5.98
CA GLY A 33 19.23 -23.75 -7.03
C GLY A 33 17.85 -23.25 -7.49
N TRP A 34 16.83 -24.09 -7.38
CA TRP A 34 15.45 -23.77 -7.73
C TRP A 34 14.89 -22.58 -6.94
N VAL A 35 15.40 -22.26 -5.74
CA VAL A 35 14.91 -21.12 -4.93
C VAL A 35 15.20 -19.75 -5.53
N HIS A 36 16.07 -19.69 -6.56
CA HIS A 36 16.45 -18.47 -7.28
C HIS A 36 15.86 -18.40 -8.69
N THR A 37 14.96 -19.32 -9.04
CA THR A 37 14.31 -19.39 -10.36
C THR A 37 12.95 -18.69 -10.36
N ASP A 38 12.49 -18.25 -11.54
CA ASP A 38 11.20 -17.56 -11.67
C ASP A 38 9.99 -18.40 -11.26
N PRO A 39 9.91 -19.71 -11.56
CA PRO A 39 8.81 -20.54 -11.05
C PRO A 39 8.66 -20.49 -9.53
N TRP A 40 9.79 -20.47 -8.80
CA TRP A 40 9.75 -20.32 -7.35
C TRP A 40 9.40 -18.90 -6.90
N ARG A 41 9.85 -17.87 -7.64
CA ARG A 41 9.43 -16.48 -7.38
C ARG A 41 7.93 -16.31 -7.52
N VAL A 42 7.28 -16.93 -8.51
CA VAL A 42 5.82 -16.89 -8.65
C VAL A 42 5.12 -17.40 -7.39
N LEU A 43 5.60 -18.50 -6.81
CA LEU A 43 5.03 -19.06 -5.57
C LEU A 43 5.26 -18.13 -4.37
N LYS A 44 6.42 -17.47 -4.27
CA LYS A 44 6.68 -16.46 -3.22
C LYS A 44 5.78 -15.23 -3.36
N ILE A 45 5.63 -14.73 -4.59
CA ILE A 45 4.73 -13.59 -4.89
C ILE A 45 3.30 -13.95 -4.51
N GLN A 46 2.84 -15.15 -4.89
CA GLN A 46 1.51 -15.64 -4.51
C GLN A 46 1.36 -15.70 -2.98
N ALA A 47 2.35 -16.23 -2.26
CA ALA A 47 2.32 -16.31 -0.80
C ALA A 47 2.19 -14.91 -0.17
N GLU A 48 2.95 -13.92 -0.65
CA GLU A 48 2.91 -12.55 -0.13
C GLU A 48 1.55 -11.86 -0.39
N PHE A 49 0.89 -12.18 -1.52
CA PHE A 49 -0.50 -11.76 -1.75
C PHE A 49 -1.48 -12.43 -0.79
N VAL A 50 -1.33 -13.73 -0.54
CA VAL A 50 -2.20 -14.48 0.38
C VAL A 50 -2.06 -13.93 1.80
N GLU A 51 -0.84 -13.73 2.27
CA GLU A 51 -0.54 -13.14 3.58
C GLU A 51 -1.14 -11.74 3.67
N GLY A 52 -0.81 -10.83 2.74
CA GLY A 52 -1.34 -9.47 2.77
C GLY A 52 -2.87 -9.41 2.69
N PHE A 53 -3.51 -10.29 1.91
CA PHE A 53 -4.97 -10.32 1.83
C PHE A 53 -5.66 -10.86 3.08
N ASN A 54 -5.08 -11.90 3.68
CA ASN A 54 -5.59 -12.50 4.90
C ASN A 54 -5.47 -11.52 6.07
N ASP A 55 -4.32 -10.89 6.19
CA ASP A 55 -3.92 -10.10 7.35
C ASP A 55 -4.58 -8.71 7.37
N LEU A 56 -4.96 -8.19 6.21
CA LEU A 56 -5.70 -6.93 6.08
C LEU A 56 -7.21 -7.14 5.88
N ALA A 57 -7.70 -8.38 5.90
CA ALA A 57 -9.09 -8.71 5.53
C ALA A 57 -10.16 -8.02 6.39
N GLU A 58 -9.86 -7.78 7.67
CA GLU A 58 -10.79 -7.20 8.64
C GLU A 58 -10.55 -5.72 8.92
N VAL A 59 -9.59 -5.10 8.21
CA VAL A 59 -9.34 -3.66 8.32
C VAL A 59 -10.61 -2.92 7.90
N GLY A 60 -11.09 -2.05 8.79
CA GLY A 60 -12.25 -1.20 8.53
C GLY A 60 -11.96 -0.11 7.49
N PRO A 61 -12.75 0.97 7.46
CA PRO A 61 -12.41 2.12 6.63
C PRO A 61 -11.02 2.62 6.93
N ALA A 62 -10.19 2.81 5.90
CA ALA A 62 -8.81 3.26 6.08
C ALA A 62 -8.37 4.23 5.00
N ILE A 63 -7.40 5.07 5.34
CA ILE A 63 -6.77 6.04 4.45
C ILE A 63 -5.28 5.75 4.39
N SER A 64 -4.74 5.68 3.18
CA SER A 64 -3.30 5.53 2.97
C SER A 64 -2.64 6.91 2.95
N VAL A 65 -1.62 7.09 3.79
CA VAL A 65 -0.89 8.34 3.94
C VAL A 65 0.55 8.18 3.47
N PHE A 66 0.97 9.05 2.55
CA PHE A 66 2.30 9.05 1.97
C PHE A 66 3.03 10.37 2.25
N GLY A 67 4.36 10.32 2.26
CA GLY A 67 5.19 11.52 2.40
C GLY A 67 6.67 11.18 2.55
N SER A 68 7.48 12.21 2.78
CA SER A 68 8.93 12.07 2.88
C SER A 68 9.38 11.16 4.03
N ALA A 69 10.26 10.20 3.74
CA ALA A 69 10.97 9.41 4.75
C ALA A 69 12.13 10.16 5.43
N ARG A 70 12.41 11.41 5.04
CA ARG A 70 13.66 12.11 5.39
C ARG A 70 13.48 13.25 6.38
N ILE A 71 12.24 13.72 6.57
CA ILE A 71 11.97 14.82 7.49
C ILE A 71 12.04 14.31 8.93
N GLY A 72 12.45 15.16 9.87
CA GLY A 72 12.42 14.86 11.29
C GLY A 72 11.27 15.56 12.02
N PRO A 73 11.07 15.29 13.32
CA PRO A 73 9.99 15.87 14.14
C PRO A 73 9.96 17.40 14.19
N ALA A 74 11.08 18.08 13.96
CA ALA A 74 11.15 19.54 13.95
C ALA A 74 10.60 20.18 12.65
N HIS A 75 10.36 19.38 11.61
CA HIS A 75 9.89 19.88 10.31
C HIS A 75 8.36 20.14 10.36
N PRO A 76 7.84 21.26 9.83
CA PRO A 76 6.40 21.57 9.88
C PRO A 76 5.49 20.48 9.30
N ALA A 77 5.92 19.84 8.21
CA ALA A 77 5.19 18.72 7.60
C ALA A 77 5.08 17.47 8.52
N TYR A 78 5.96 17.32 9.51
CA TYR A 78 5.84 16.25 10.49
C TYR A 78 4.64 16.51 11.42
N GLU A 79 4.55 17.70 12.00
CA GLU A 79 3.41 18.06 12.86
C GLU A 79 2.07 18.01 12.08
N MET A 80 2.10 18.42 10.82
CA MET A 80 0.96 18.25 9.91
C MET A 80 0.55 16.78 9.76
N GLY A 81 1.51 15.87 9.60
CA GLY A 81 1.25 14.42 9.56
C GLY A 81 0.67 13.86 10.86
N VAL A 82 1.16 14.32 12.02
CA VAL A 82 0.62 13.91 13.33
C VAL A 82 -0.84 14.36 13.48
N ARG A 83 -1.15 15.62 13.17
CA ARG A 83 -2.52 16.15 13.21
C ARG A 83 -3.43 15.40 12.26
N LEU A 84 -2.97 15.11 11.04
CA LEU A 84 -3.70 14.33 10.05
C LEU A 84 -4.00 12.91 10.54
N GLY A 85 -3.00 12.19 11.06
CA GLY A 85 -3.18 10.83 11.56
C GLY A 85 -4.23 10.77 12.68
N LYS A 86 -4.20 11.74 13.60
CA LYS A 86 -5.21 11.88 14.64
C LYS A 86 -6.60 12.18 14.07
N GLY A 87 -6.72 13.18 13.19
CA GLY A 87 -7.99 13.58 12.61
C GLY A 87 -8.68 12.46 11.82
N LEU A 88 -7.90 11.64 11.11
CA LEU A 88 -8.40 10.46 10.40
C LEU A 88 -8.99 9.42 11.37
N VAL A 89 -8.28 9.13 12.47
CA VAL A 89 -8.77 8.21 13.51
C VAL A 89 -10.03 8.74 14.19
N ASP A 90 -10.04 10.02 14.55
CA ASP A 90 -11.22 10.68 15.16
C ASP A 90 -12.44 10.61 14.22
N ALA A 91 -12.22 10.57 12.90
CA ALA A 91 -13.25 10.38 11.88
C ALA A 91 -13.63 8.91 11.58
N GLY A 92 -13.03 7.95 12.30
CA GLY A 92 -13.30 6.52 12.19
C GLY A 92 -12.54 5.80 11.09
N PHE A 93 -11.39 6.32 10.66
CA PHE A 93 -10.50 5.65 9.72
C PHE A 93 -9.28 5.03 10.41
N ALA A 94 -8.88 3.84 9.97
CA ALA A 94 -7.52 3.35 10.16
C ALA A 94 -6.53 4.15 9.28
N VAL A 95 -5.28 4.22 9.70
CA VAL A 95 -4.22 4.94 8.96
C VAL A 95 -3.19 3.94 8.46
N ILE A 96 -3.04 3.86 7.14
CA ILE A 96 -2.09 2.97 6.48
C ILE A 96 -0.91 3.81 5.98
N THR A 97 0.33 3.41 6.29
CA THR A 97 1.53 4.07 5.77
C THR A 97 2.54 3.06 5.27
N GLY A 98 3.66 3.52 4.71
CA GLY A 98 4.81 2.66 4.42
C GLY A 98 5.60 2.18 5.62
N GLY A 99 5.21 2.56 6.85
CA GLY A 99 5.83 2.17 8.11
C GLY A 99 7.23 2.73 8.35
N GLY A 100 7.76 3.55 7.43
CA GLY A 100 9.09 4.15 7.56
C GLY A 100 9.13 5.38 8.48
N PRO A 101 10.30 6.04 8.59
CA PRO A 101 10.47 7.29 9.35
C PRO A 101 9.79 8.50 8.65
N GLY A 102 9.90 9.66 9.28
CA GLY A 102 9.48 10.94 8.70
C GLY A 102 7.96 11.12 8.66
N ALA A 103 7.42 11.52 7.52
CA ALA A 103 5.98 11.79 7.38
C ALA A 103 5.11 10.55 7.62
N MET A 104 5.61 9.36 7.28
CA MET A 104 4.94 8.08 7.56
C MET A 104 4.84 7.86 9.08
N GLU A 105 5.97 7.99 9.78
CA GLU A 105 6.01 7.93 11.25
C GLU A 105 5.08 8.96 11.89
N ALA A 106 5.06 10.20 11.39
CA ALA A 106 4.17 11.24 11.90
C ALA A 106 2.68 10.84 11.82
N ALA A 107 2.25 10.32 10.67
CA ALA A 107 0.87 9.85 10.50
C ALA A 107 0.55 8.64 11.39
N ASN A 108 1.48 7.67 11.49
CA ASN A 108 1.33 6.53 12.41
C ASN A 108 1.26 6.98 13.87
N LYS A 109 2.09 7.95 14.26
CA LYS A 109 2.10 8.53 15.60
C LYS A 109 0.76 9.15 15.94
N GLY A 110 0.24 10.02 15.08
CA GLY A 110 -1.06 10.65 15.27
C GLY A 110 -2.19 9.63 15.43
N ALA A 111 -2.17 8.59 14.60
CA ALA A 111 -3.18 7.53 14.65
C ALA A 111 -3.10 6.70 15.94
N MET A 112 -1.89 6.28 16.33
CA MET A 112 -1.65 5.50 17.55
C MET A 112 -2.01 6.30 18.81
N GLU A 113 -1.61 7.57 18.89
CA GLU A 113 -1.91 8.45 20.04
C GLU A 113 -3.41 8.72 20.19
N ALA A 114 -4.17 8.67 19.09
CA ALA A 114 -5.63 8.75 19.08
C ALA A 114 -6.32 7.41 19.44
N GLY A 115 -5.56 6.33 19.64
CA GLY A 115 -6.08 5.00 19.96
C GLY A 115 -6.69 4.25 18.77
N GLY A 116 -6.40 4.67 17.54
CA GLY A 116 -6.85 4.02 16.32
C GLY A 116 -5.90 2.97 15.79
N GLU A 117 -6.29 2.32 14.70
CA GLU A 117 -5.48 1.33 14.02
C GLU A 117 -4.42 2.02 13.13
N SER A 118 -3.15 1.81 13.48
CA SER A 118 -1.98 2.39 12.81
C SER A 118 -1.20 1.28 12.09
N ILE A 119 -1.35 1.23 10.76
CA ILE A 119 -0.84 0.16 9.91
C ILE A 119 0.44 0.60 9.20
N GLY A 120 1.45 -0.25 9.21
CA GLY A 120 2.73 -0.05 8.52
C GLY A 120 3.00 -1.15 7.51
N LEU A 121 2.97 -0.82 6.21
CA LEU A 121 3.32 -1.72 5.12
C LEU A 121 4.77 -1.47 4.70
N GLY A 122 5.70 -2.12 5.38
CA GLY A 122 7.15 -2.03 5.14
C GLY A 122 7.56 -2.67 3.82
N ILE A 123 8.75 -2.33 3.33
CA ILE A 123 9.38 -2.99 2.17
C ILE A 123 10.83 -3.32 2.50
N GLU A 124 11.29 -4.50 2.08
CA GLU A 124 12.68 -4.91 2.16
C GLU A 124 13.56 -3.94 1.36
N LEU A 125 14.54 -3.34 2.03
CA LEU A 125 15.54 -2.45 1.44
C LEU A 125 16.95 -2.95 1.79
N PRO A 126 17.99 -2.56 1.02
CA PRO A 126 19.37 -2.98 1.29
C PRO A 126 19.97 -2.46 2.62
N TRP A 127 19.27 -1.57 3.31
CA TRP A 127 19.61 -1.03 4.62
C TRP A 127 18.50 -1.37 5.62
N GLU A 128 18.81 -1.36 6.91
CA GLU A 128 17.86 -1.71 7.96
C GLU A 128 16.65 -0.75 7.94
N ALA A 129 15.53 -1.23 7.40
CA ALA A 129 14.25 -0.54 7.37
C ALA A 129 13.33 -1.19 8.39
N ARG A 130 13.56 -0.88 9.68
CA ARG A 130 12.61 -1.25 10.73
C ARG A 130 11.35 -0.39 10.59
N LEU A 131 10.19 -0.99 10.83
CA LEU A 131 8.95 -0.23 11.01
C LEU A 131 9.10 0.75 12.19
N ASN A 132 8.54 1.94 12.06
CA ASN A 132 8.57 2.95 13.12
C ASN A 132 7.82 2.47 14.38
N ASP A 133 8.14 3.07 15.52
CA ASP A 133 7.65 2.62 16.83
C ASP A 133 6.14 2.90 17.06
N TYR A 134 5.46 3.59 16.13
CA TYR A 134 4.05 3.93 16.24
C TYR A 134 3.13 3.06 15.37
N VAL A 135 3.69 2.02 14.73
CA VAL A 135 2.93 1.01 14.00
C VAL A 135 2.32 0.01 14.98
N THR A 136 1.00 -0.10 15.03
CA THR A 136 0.28 -1.10 15.84
C THR A 136 0.10 -2.42 15.10
N PHE A 137 0.06 -2.38 13.77
CA PHE A 137 -0.03 -3.56 12.91
C PHE A 137 0.91 -3.42 11.70
N GLY A 138 1.83 -4.38 11.52
CA GLY A 138 2.92 -4.23 10.56
C GLY A 138 3.11 -5.45 9.65
N LEU A 139 3.22 -5.22 8.35
CA LEU A 139 3.58 -6.23 7.34
C LEU A 139 4.84 -5.78 6.61
N ASN A 140 5.79 -6.69 6.38
CA ASN A 140 7.00 -6.40 5.62
C ASN A 140 6.99 -7.15 4.30
N PHE A 141 6.88 -6.40 3.21
CA PHE A 141 6.84 -6.92 1.86
C PHE A 141 8.25 -7.05 1.28
N ARG A 142 8.44 -7.97 0.34
CA ARG A 142 9.65 -8.05 -0.49
C ARG A 142 9.40 -7.49 -1.89
N TYR A 143 8.16 -7.63 -2.38
CA TYR A 143 7.79 -7.25 -3.73
C TYR A 143 7.00 -5.93 -3.71
N PHE A 144 7.59 -4.88 -4.29
CA PHE A 144 6.99 -3.54 -4.36
C PHE A 144 5.54 -3.54 -4.88
N PHE A 145 5.27 -4.29 -5.96
CA PHE A 145 3.94 -4.32 -6.58
C PHE A 145 2.87 -5.02 -5.73
N VAL A 146 3.27 -5.96 -4.86
CA VAL A 146 2.34 -6.58 -3.90
C VAL A 146 1.95 -5.55 -2.86
N ARG A 147 2.95 -4.86 -2.28
CA ARG A 147 2.74 -3.77 -1.33
C ARG A 147 1.83 -2.67 -1.88
N LYS A 148 2.10 -2.21 -3.12
CA LYS A 148 1.28 -1.21 -3.82
C LYS A 148 -0.19 -1.61 -3.94
N THR A 149 -0.44 -2.88 -4.27
CA THR A 149 -1.80 -3.42 -4.31
C THR A 149 -2.50 -3.29 -2.95
N MET A 150 -1.79 -3.51 -1.84
CA MET A 150 -2.39 -3.41 -0.51
C MET A 150 -2.75 -1.98 -0.14
N PHE A 151 -1.95 -0.98 -0.54
CA PHE A 151 -2.31 0.43 -0.30
C PHE A 151 -3.61 0.83 -0.96
N VAL A 152 -3.82 0.41 -2.21
CA VAL A 152 -5.04 0.76 -2.96
C VAL A 152 -6.23 -0.07 -2.50
N LYS A 153 -6.06 -1.39 -2.32
CA LYS A 153 -7.16 -2.31 -2.03
C LYS A 153 -7.79 -2.06 -0.66
N TYR A 154 -6.97 -1.73 0.33
CA TYR A 154 -7.40 -1.59 1.72
C TYR A 154 -7.53 -0.14 2.17
N SER A 155 -7.49 0.83 1.25
CA SER A 155 -7.81 2.22 1.55
C SER A 155 -8.94 2.75 0.67
N GLN A 156 -9.61 3.80 1.14
CA GLN A 156 -10.71 4.47 0.43
C GLN A 156 -10.27 5.78 -0.21
N GLY A 157 -9.07 6.25 0.12
CA GLY A 157 -8.50 7.48 -0.41
C GLY A 157 -7.04 7.60 0.00
N TYR A 158 -6.35 8.55 -0.63
CA TYR A 158 -4.96 8.90 -0.35
C TYR A 158 -4.86 10.32 0.18
N VAL A 159 -4.02 10.49 1.22
CA VAL A 159 -3.51 11.80 1.62
C VAL A 159 -2.00 11.83 1.45
N VAL A 160 -1.50 12.83 0.72
CA VAL A 160 -0.12 12.90 0.25
C VAL A 160 0.55 14.14 0.84
N LEU A 161 1.32 13.92 1.91
CA LEU A 161 2.17 14.94 2.54
C LEU A 161 3.40 15.21 1.67
N PRO A 162 4.11 16.35 1.85
CA PRO A 162 5.31 16.68 1.09
C PRO A 162 6.34 15.54 1.07
N GLY A 163 6.77 15.17 -0.13
CA GLY A 163 7.49 13.93 -0.36
C GLY A 163 8.44 13.93 -1.55
N GLY A 164 9.10 12.80 -1.76
CA GLY A 164 10.07 12.59 -2.82
C GLY A 164 9.59 11.57 -3.87
N LEU A 165 10.52 10.87 -4.51
CA LEU A 165 10.22 9.95 -5.61
C LEU A 165 9.23 8.83 -5.24
N GLY A 166 9.39 8.19 -4.08
CA GLY A 166 8.44 7.16 -3.63
C GLY A 166 7.04 7.71 -3.39
N THR A 167 6.93 8.97 -2.94
CA THR A 167 5.63 9.64 -2.77
C THR A 167 4.99 9.97 -4.11
N LEU A 168 5.79 10.42 -5.09
CA LEU A 168 5.32 10.68 -6.45
C LEU A 168 4.87 9.40 -7.17
N ASP A 169 5.58 8.29 -6.97
CA ASP A 169 5.22 6.97 -7.51
C ASP A 169 3.80 6.57 -7.07
N GLU A 170 3.51 6.64 -5.78
CA GLU A 170 2.18 6.28 -5.26
C GLU A 170 1.09 7.28 -5.68
N LEU A 171 1.42 8.59 -5.74
CA LEU A 171 0.51 9.62 -6.25
C LEU A 171 0.10 9.34 -7.70
N PHE A 172 1.07 9.19 -8.60
CA PHE A 172 0.77 8.99 -10.02
C PHE A 172 0.15 7.63 -10.31
N GLU A 173 0.43 6.61 -9.49
CA GLU A 173 -0.28 5.33 -9.57
C GLU A 173 -1.77 5.50 -9.27
N ALA A 174 -2.12 6.15 -8.15
CA ALA A 174 -3.51 6.41 -7.80
C ALA A 174 -4.22 7.27 -8.86
N MET A 175 -3.56 8.32 -9.36
CA MET A 175 -4.10 9.13 -10.45
C MET A 175 -4.39 8.30 -11.71
N THR A 176 -3.45 7.44 -12.10
CA THR A 176 -3.60 6.59 -13.29
C THR A 176 -4.74 5.58 -13.10
N LEU A 177 -4.87 4.99 -11.91
CA LEU A 177 -5.96 4.08 -11.58
C LEU A 177 -7.32 4.80 -11.61
N SER A 178 -7.41 6.02 -11.09
CA SER A 178 -8.61 6.85 -11.14
C SER A 178 -8.96 7.26 -12.57
N GLN A 179 -7.98 7.75 -13.34
CA GLN A 179 -8.14 8.14 -14.75
C GLN A 179 -8.67 6.97 -15.61
N THR A 180 -8.22 5.75 -15.33
CA THR A 180 -8.61 4.54 -16.07
C THR A 180 -9.82 3.82 -15.48
N LEU A 181 -10.50 4.42 -14.49
CA LEU A 181 -11.68 3.88 -13.82
C LEU A 181 -11.44 2.50 -13.18
N LYS A 182 -10.19 2.20 -12.82
CA LYS A 182 -9.84 1.01 -12.02
C LYS A 182 -10.18 1.21 -10.54
N ILE A 183 -10.23 2.47 -10.12
CA ILE A 183 -10.85 2.93 -8.88
C ILE A 183 -11.78 4.10 -9.24
N THR A 184 -12.99 4.16 -8.68
CA THR A 184 -14.03 5.10 -9.14
C THR A 184 -14.50 6.08 -8.07
N GLN A 185 -14.14 5.87 -6.80
CA GLN A 185 -14.49 6.72 -5.65
C GLN A 185 -13.30 6.80 -4.69
N PHE A 186 -12.27 7.53 -5.11
CA PHE A 186 -10.99 7.54 -4.41
C PHE A 186 -10.43 8.96 -4.35
N PRO A 187 -10.75 9.74 -3.30
CA PRO A 187 -10.20 11.08 -3.14
C PRO A 187 -8.67 11.02 -2.99
N ILE A 188 -8.00 11.95 -3.66
CA ILE A 188 -6.55 12.13 -3.59
C ILE A 188 -6.30 13.57 -3.12
N VAL A 189 -5.87 13.71 -1.87
CA VAL A 189 -5.60 15.02 -1.25
C VAL A 189 -4.10 15.22 -1.15
N LEU A 190 -3.60 16.28 -1.78
CA LEU A 190 -2.24 16.77 -1.65
C LEU A 190 -2.20 17.79 -0.52
N MET A 191 -1.31 17.59 0.45
CA MET A 191 -1.10 18.52 1.55
C MET A 191 0.23 19.24 1.46
N GLY A 192 0.24 20.54 1.74
CA GLY A 192 1.41 21.41 1.56
C GLY A 192 1.34 22.15 0.22
N VAL A 193 0.52 23.20 0.15
CA VAL A 193 0.23 23.99 -1.07
C VAL A 193 1.53 24.39 -1.77
N GLU A 194 2.44 25.05 -1.03
CA GLU A 194 3.71 25.53 -1.57
C GLU A 194 4.56 24.42 -2.22
N HIS A 195 4.56 23.21 -1.65
CA HIS A 195 5.36 22.09 -2.15
C HIS A 195 4.82 21.54 -3.48
N TRP A 196 3.49 21.47 -3.62
CA TRP A 196 2.85 20.84 -4.78
C TRP A 196 2.50 21.79 -5.91
N SER A 197 2.38 23.10 -5.66
CA SER A 197 1.99 24.08 -6.68
C SER A 197 2.85 23.98 -7.94
N GLY A 198 4.18 23.91 -7.81
CA GLY A 198 5.07 23.82 -8.97
C GLY A 198 4.88 22.55 -9.82
N LEU A 199 4.49 21.43 -9.22
CA LEU A 199 4.16 20.20 -9.95
C LEU A 199 2.85 20.37 -10.72
N LEU A 200 1.81 20.89 -10.08
CA LEU A 200 0.51 21.11 -10.70
C LEU A 200 0.59 22.15 -11.82
N ASP A 201 1.35 23.22 -11.63
CA ASP A 201 1.62 24.24 -12.65
C ASP A 201 2.28 23.61 -13.89
N TRP A 202 3.25 22.72 -13.70
CA TRP A 202 3.86 21.99 -14.81
C TRP A 202 2.87 21.02 -15.49
N MET A 203 2.06 20.29 -14.73
CA MET A 203 1.04 19.41 -15.30
C MET A 203 0.03 20.20 -16.15
N GLN A 204 -0.39 21.38 -15.69
CA GLN A 204 -1.27 22.28 -16.44
C GLN A 204 -0.56 22.84 -17.68
N GLY A 205 0.57 23.52 -17.50
CA GLY A 205 1.26 24.23 -18.58
C GLY A 205 2.00 23.33 -19.58
N SER A 206 2.17 22.03 -19.29
CA SER A 206 2.86 21.10 -20.18
C SER A 206 1.96 19.93 -20.58
N MET A 207 1.51 19.12 -19.62
CA MET A 207 0.76 17.90 -19.95
C MET A 207 -0.64 18.21 -20.48
N LEU A 208 -1.35 19.15 -19.84
CA LEU A 208 -2.70 19.51 -20.25
C LEU A 208 -2.68 20.36 -21.54
N GLU A 209 -1.79 21.35 -21.63
CA GLU A 209 -1.64 22.16 -22.86
C GLU A 209 -1.27 21.31 -24.09
N ASP A 210 -0.44 20.27 -23.93
CA ASP A 210 -0.08 19.33 -25.01
C ASP A 210 -1.01 18.10 -25.10
N ALA A 211 -2.21 18.17 -24.50
CA ALA A 211 -3.26 17.14 -24.55
C ALA A 211 -2.82 15.72 -24.14
N ARG A 212 -1.86 15.62 -23.22
CA ARG A 212 -1.41 14.35 -22.60
C ARG A 212 -2.33 13.89 -21.49
N ILE A 213 -3.07 14.82 -20.88
CA ILE A 213 -4.10 14.59 -19.86
C ILE A 213 -5.32 15.47 -20.14
N LYS A 214 -6.42 15.22 -19.43
CA LYS A 214 -7.63 16.05 -19.44
C LYS A 214 -7.69 16.91 -18.19
N GLN A 215 -8.49 17.98 -18.22
CA GLN A 215 -8.75 18.81 -17.03
C GLN A 215 -9.28 17.97 -15.85
N SER A 216 -10.14 16.99 -16.14
CA SER A 216 -10.66 16.05 -15.13
C SER A 216 -9.58 15.24 -14.42
N ASP A 217 -8.40 15.06 -15.04
CA ASP A 217 -7.29 14.34 -14.43
C ASP A 217 -6.54 15.18 -13.40
N ILE A 218 -6.70 16.51 -13.46
CA ILE A 218 -6.21 17.46 -12.47
C ILE A 218 -7.29 17.70 -11.41
N ASP A 219 -8.54 17.86 -11.83
CA ASP A 219 -9.69 18.13 -10.94
C ASP A 219 -9.94 17.02 -9.91
N MET A 220 -9.43 15.80 -10.14
CA MET A 220 -9.50 14.71 -9.17
C MET A 220 -8.59 14.94 -7.94
N LEU A 221 -7.60 15.83 -8.05
CA LEU A 221 -6.71 16.18 -6.96
C LEU A 221 -7.28 17.36 -6.18
N THR A 222 -7.24 17.28 -4.86
CA THR A 222 -7.48 18.45 -3.99
C THR A 222 -6.18 18.89 -3.36
N LEU A 223 -5.86 20.19 -3.41
CA LEU A 223 -4.67 20.77 -2.80
C LEU A 223 -5.07 21.65 -1.61
N THR A 224 -4.56 21.36 -0.42
CA THR A 224 -4.86 22.14 0.79
C THR A 224 -3.72 22.14 1.81
N ASP A 225 -3.73 23.10 2.73
CA ASP A 225 -2.92 23.10 3.95
C ASP A 225 -3.74 22.77 5.20
N ASP A 226 -5.07 22.65 5.06
CA ASP A 226 -6.00 22.38 6.14
C ASP A 226 -6.22 20.88 6.33
N VAL A 227 -5.86 20.40 7.52
CA VAL A 227 -6.05 19.01 7.93
C VAL A 227 -7.54 18.67 8.03
N ASP A 228 -8.36 19.60 8.54
CA ASP A 228 -9.78 19.35 8.77
C ASP A 228 -10.52 19.23 7.42
N GLU A 229 -10.14 20.04 6.43
CA GLU A 229 -10.62 19.90 5.05
C GLU A 229 -10.23 18.55 4.45
N ALA A 230 -8.97 18.14 4.58
CA ALA A 230 -8.50 16.86 4.08
C ALA A 230 -9.30 15.68 4.67
N VAL A 231 -9.55 15.69 5.99
CA VAL A 231 -10.34 14.66 6.68
C VAL A 231 -11.81 14.70 6.24
N ALA A 232 -12.41 15.89 6.11
CA ALA A 232 -13.80 16.05 5.68
C ALA A 232 -14.04 15.45 4.28
N LEU A 233 -13.10 15.62 3.35
CA LEU A 233 -13.16 15.02 2.01
C LEU A 233 -13.16 13.49 2.05
N MET A 234 -12.38 12.89 2.96
CA MET A 234 -12.36 11.43 3.15
C MET A 234 -13.70 10.93 3.70
N VAL A 235 -14.27 11.64 4.68
CA VAL A 235 -15.60 11.33 5.24
C VAL A 235 -16.68 11.43 4.17
N GLU A 236 -16.68 12.50 3.37
CA GLU A 236 -17.67 12.69 2.31
C GLU A 236 -17.61 11.58 1.26
N ALA A 237 -16.40 11.18 0.85
CA ALA A 237 -16.20 10.09 -0.10
C ALA A 237 -16.71 8.75 0.43
N ARG A 238 -16.41 8.41 1.69
CA ARG A 238 -16.92 7.21 2.36
C ARG A 238 -18.46 7.20 2.39
N ASP A 239 -19.05 8.31 2.83
CA ASP A 239 -20.50 8.43 2.98
C ASP A 239 -21.24 8.42 1.63
N ARG A 240 -20.60 8.87 0.56
CA ARG A 240 -21.12 8.76 -0.82
C ARG A 240 -21.10 7.30 -1.29
N SER A 241 -19.97 6.63 -1.12
CA SER A 241 -19.80 5.21 -1.47
C SER A 241 -20.83 4.31 -0.77
N ALA A 242 -21.13 4.61 0.50
CA ALA A 242 -22.13 3.90 1.29
C ALA A 242 -23.58 4.11 0.81
N ARG A 243 -23.89 5.19 0.09
CA ARG A 243 -25.24 5.44 -0.47
C ARG A 243 -25.45 4.77 -1.82
N GLU A 244 -24.35 4.45 -2.52
CA GLU A 244 -24.37 3.86 -3.86
C GLU A 244 -24.22 2.32 -3.84
N SER A 245 -23.91 1.74 -2.67
CA SER A 245 -23.81 0.29 -2.42
C SER A 245 -25.13 -0.30 -1.91
#